data_AF-A0A2C6KDC1-F1
#
_entry.id   AF-A0A2C6KDC1-F1
#
_cell.length_a   1.000
_cell.length_b   1.000
_cell.length_c   1.000
_cell.angle_alpha   90.00
_cell.angle_beta   90.00
_cell.angle_gamma   90.00
#
_symmetry.space_group_name_H-M   'P 1'
#
loop_
_entity.id
_entity.type
_entity.pdbx_description
1 polymer ?
#
loop_
_entity_poly.entity_id
_entity_poly.type
_entity_poly.pdbx_seq_one_letter_code
_entity_poly.pdbx_strand_id
1 'polypeptide(L)'
;MQKVSNSDLFYRAISFYLEYHPLQLCLLLKSLEKKLDHSRVVQHVRKAGHLAVVEKYLHDVQHLNVTAVNEAVNELLVESEDVEGLRESILEYDNFDQLALAQLLENHARLEMRRLAALLFKKNRKFKQAIELSKRDRQYQDAIDAARDSGNAQLVGDLLRFFLSDLDDPAGFAACLYTCYPLVKPDVALELAWRHKCMDYCMPYLIQVVREVTTRVDALDKKEETREKEEEKQKSAPNDYVPDYSMPPTGVPLLPGMGGLALMPPSASSYAPPNAFGSSAPPPMMNSVSPGGLAQQPFPPF
;
A
#
# COMPACT_ATOMS: atom_id res chain seq x y z
N MET A 1 14.22 -36.65 30.17
CA MET A 1 12.96 -36.09 29.62
C MET A 1 12.58 -36.59 28.22
N GLN A 2 13.44 -36.61 27.20
CA GLN A 2 13.04 -36.90 25.80
C GLN A 2 12.16 -38.15 25.54
N LYS A 3 12.26 -39.22 26.36
CA LYS A 3 11.45 -40.44 26.26
C LYS A 3 10.07 -40.37 26.96
N VAL A 4 9.70 -39.25 27.58
CA VAL A 4 8.40 -39.08 28.25
C VAL A 4 7.33 -38.71 27.23
N SER A 5 6.19 -39.40 27.27
CA SER A 5 5.04 -39.17 26.37
C SER A 5 3.98 -38.24 26.95
N ASN A 6 3.93 -38.05 28.27
CA ASN A 6 2.95 -37.20 28.93
C ASN A 6 3.46 -35.75 29.00
N SER A 7 2.75 -34.84 28.32
CA SER A 7 3.05 -33.40 28.27
C SER A 7 2.98 -32.71 29.64
N ASP A 8 2.11 -33.15 30.55
CA ASP A 8 1.88 -32.50 31.85
C ASP A 8 3.09 -32.62 32.78
N LEU A 9 3.90 -33.68 32.60
CA LEU A 9 5.18 -33.85 33.28
C LEU A 9 6.21 -32.78 32.89
N PHE A 10 6.13 -32.21 31.67
CA PHE A 10 7.00 -31.10 31.28
C PHE A 10 6.58 -29.79 31.96
N TYR A 11 5.28 -29.47 32.04
CA TYR A 11 4.82 -28.24 32.72
C TYR A 11 5.08 -28.29 34.24
N ARG A 12 4.93 -29.46 34.87
CA ARG A 12 5.34 -29.66 36.27
C ARG A 12 6.84 -29.50 36.48
N ALA A 13 7.67 -30.03 35.56
CA ALA A 13 9.12 -29.83 35.62
C ALA A 13 9.51 -28.36 35.39
N ILE A 14 8.89 -27.66 34.44
CA ILE A 14 9.09 -26.23 34.17
C ILE A 14 8.80 -25.40 35.44
N SER A 15 7.70 -25.69 36.15
CA SER A 15 7.37 -24.99 37.41
C SER A 15 8.46 -25.20 38.47
N PHE A 16 8.90 -26.45 38.69
CA PHE A 16 9.98 -26.75 39.64
C PHE A 16 11.33 -26.11 39.26
N TYR A 17 11.71 -26.13 37.97
CA TYR A 17 12.95 -25.49 37.52
C TYR A 17 12.88 -23.96 37.61
N LEU A 18 11.70 -23.36 37.43
CA LEU A 18 11.47 -21.92 37.59
C LEU A 18 11.58 -21.49 39.07
N GLU A 19 11.07 -22.31 40.00
CA GLU A 19 11.18 -22.06 41.45
C GLU A 19 12.62 -22.24 41.99
N TYR A 20 13.34 -23.29 41.58
CA TYR A 20 14.61 -23.67 42.22
C TYR A 20 15.87 -23.31 41.42
N HIS A 21 15.85 -23.34 40.08
CA HIS A 21 17.03 -23.16 39.22
C HIS A 21 16.73 -22.40 37.90
N PRO A 22 16.36 -21.10 37.97
CA PRO A 22 15.92 -20.33 36.80
C PRO A 22 16.92 -20.32 35.64
N LEU A 23 18.23 -20.25 35.89
CA LEU A 23 19.26 -20.27 34.84
C LEU A 23 19.35 -21.60 34.07
N GLN A 24 18.90 -22.71 34.65
CA GLN A 24 18.88 -24.02 33.96
C GLN A 24 17.59 -24.21 33.14
N LEU A 25 16.55 -23.42 33.39
CA LEU A 25 15.27 -23.50 32.70
C LEU A 25 15.43 -23.31 31.19
N CYS A 26 16.25 -22.36 30.75
CA CYS A 26 16.46 -22.06 29.33
C CYS A 26 17.10 -23.24 28.57
N LEU A 27 18.05 -23.95 29.19
CA LEU A 27 18.66 -25.16 28.63
C LEU A 27 17.64 -26.31 28.56
N LEU A 28 16.79 -26.45 29.58
CA LEU A 28 15.73 -27.45 29.60
C LEU A 28 14.67 -27.17 28.51
N LEU A 29 14.22 -25.92 28.38
CA LEU A 29 13.27 -25.48 27.37
C LEU A 29 13.81 -25.69 25.94
N LYS A 30 15.05 -25.30 25.66
CA LYS A 30 15.72 -25.56 24.37
C LYS A 30 15.87 -27.06 24.05
N SER A 31 15.96 -27.92 25.07
CA SER A 31 15.97 -29.38 24.87
C SER A 31 14.59 -30.01 24.62
N LEU A 32 13.51 -29.26 24.82
CA LEU A 32 12.11 -29.72 24.79
C LEU A 32 11.23 -29.01 23.76
N GLU A 33 11.67 -27.88 23.20
CA GLU A 33 11.09 -27.10 22.08
C GLU A 33 10.15 -27.91 21.16
N LYS A 34 10.68 -28.95 20.48
CA LYS A 34 9.95 -29.80 19.52
C LYS A 34 8.81 -30.66 20.10
N LYS A 35 8.52 -30.54 21.40
CA LYS A 35 7.47 -31.28 22.13
C LYS A 35 6.63 -30.39 23.07
N LEU A 36 6.87 -29.08 23.12
CA LEU A 36 6.16 -28.14 24.00
C LEU A 36 5.07 -27.37 23.23
N ASP A 37 3.97 -27.07 23.94
CA ASP A 37 3.00 -26.06 23.51
C ASP A 37 3.49 -24.71 24.03
N HIS A 38 4.17 -23.97 23.16
CA HIS A 38 4.82 -22.69 23.48
C HIS A 38 3.85 -21.68 24.12
N SER A 39 2.58 -21.68 23.70
CA SER A 39 1.53 -20.83 24.28
C SER A 39 1.26 -21.18 25.75
N ARG A 40 1.25 -22.47 26.11
CA ARG A 40 1.12 -22.91 27.51
C ARG A 40 2.35 -22.58 28.33
N VAL A 41 3.54 -22.74 27.78
CA VAL A 41 4.79 -22.36 28.47
C VAL A 41 4.76 -20.88 28.83
N VAL A 42 4.45 -20.00 27.87
CA VAL A 42 4.31 -18.55 28.14
C VAL A 42 3.25 -18.27 29.20
N GLN A 43 2.07 -18.88 29.11
CA GLN A 43 1.02 -18.67 30.13
C GLN A 43 1.42 -19.15 31.53
N HIS A 44 2.20 -20.23 31.65
CA HIS A 44 2.75 -20.69 32.93
C HIS A 44 3.83 -19.74 33.48
N VAL A 45 4.74 -19.26 32.62
CA VAL A 45 5.81 -18.33 33.01
C VAL A 45 5.24 -16.95 33.38
N ARG A 46 4.27 -16.41 32.62
CA ARG A 46 3.58 -15.14 32.91
C ARG A 46 2.84 -15.22 34.25
N LYS A 47 2.20 -16.36 34.59
CA LYS A 47 1.60 -16.60 35.92
C LYS A 47 2.61 -16.63 37.07
N ALA A 48 3.87 -16.96 36.79
CA ALA A 48 4.94 -17.00 37.80
C ALA A 48 5.74 -15.69 37.90
N GLY A 49 5.45 -14.69 37.06
CA GLY A 49 6.11 -13.38 37.11
C GLY A 49 7.61 -13.40 36.78
N HIS A 50 8.09 -14.42 36.06
CA HIS A 50 9.52 -14.61 35.73
C HIS A 50 9.75 -14.66 34.22
N LEU A 51 9.04 -13.80 33.48
CA LEU A 51 9.07 -13.75 32.02
C LEU A 51 10.48 -13.40 31.47
N ALA A 52 11.16 -12.45 32.11
CA ALA A 52 12.51 -12.01 31.72
C ALA A 52 13.58 -13.11 31.83
N VAL A 53 13.38 -14.15 32.67
CA VAL A 53 14.29 -15.32 32.72
C VAL A 53 14.30 -16.08 31.39
N VAL A 54 13.20 -16.03 30.65
CA VAL A 54 12.90 -16.89 29.49
C VAL A 54 13.15 -16.19 28.15
N GLU A 55 13.42 -14.87 28.14
CA GLU A 55 13.82 -14.03 27.00
C GLU A 55 14.61 -14.77 25.91
N LYS A 56 15.75 -15.37 26.26
CA LYS A 56 16.64 -16.07 25.31
C LYS A 56 16.00 -17.28 24.64
N TYR A 57 15.10 -17.98 25.32
CA TYR A 57 14.30 -19.07 24.74
C TYR A 57 13.15 -18.52 23.90
N LEU A 58 12.56 -17.38 24.27
CA LEU A 58 11.51 -16.75 23.46
C LEU A 58 12.06 -16.29 22.10
N HIS A 59 13.27 -15.71 22.06
CA HIS A 59 13.96 -15.39 20.80
C HIS A 59 14.33 -16.64 19.98
N ASP A 60 14.87 -17.71 20.61
CA ASP A 60 15.10 -18.99 19.93
C ASP A 60 13.80 -19.52 19.26
N VAL A 61 12.66 -19.38 19.94
CA VAL A 61 11.33 -19.86 19.52
C VAL A 61 10.61 -18.91 18.56
N GLN A 62 11.04 -17.65 18.45
CA GLN A 62 10.30 -16.58 17.77
C GLN A 62 10.01 -16.90 16.30
N HIS A 63 10.91 -17.65 15.65
CA HIS A 63 10.76 -18.19 14.30
C HIS A 63 9.47 -19.01 14.05
N LEU A 64 8.78 -19.48 15.10
CA LEU A 64 7.48 -20.17 15.01
C LEU A 64 6.27 -19.21 14.89
N ASN A 65 6.48 -17.88 15.00
CA ASN A 65 5.49 -16.82 14.83
C ASN A 65 4.17 -17.06 15.61
N VAL A 66 4.28 -17.45 16.89
CA VAL A 66 3.14 -17.77 17.78
C VAL A 66 2.70 -16.53 18.53
N THR A 67 1.41 -16.16 18.47
CA THR A 67 0.86 -14.94 19.10
C THR A 67 1.30 -14.74 20.55
N ALA A 68 1.10 -15.76 21.41
CA ALA A 68 1.47 -15.68 22.81
C ALA A 68 2.99 -15.47 23.04
N VAL A 69 3.84 -16.01 22.15
CA VAL A 69 5.30 -15.79 22.21
C VAL A 69 5.62 -14.38 21.77
N ASN A 70 5.11 -13.94 20.62
CA ASN A 70 5.34 -12.59 20.09
C ASN A 70 4.85 -11.49 21.05
N GLU A 71 3.68 -11.67 21.67
CA GLU A 71 3.16 -10.78 22.71
C GLU A 71 4.08 -10.72 23.94
N ALA A 72 4.58 -11.86 24.41
CA ALA A 72 5.50 -11.92 25.55
C ALA A 72 6.88 -11.34 25.24
N VAL A 73 7.40 -11.54 24.02
CA VAL A 73 8.65 -10.91 23.53
C VAL A 73 8.47 -9.39 23.48
N ASN A 74 7.37 -8.91 22.89
CA ASN A 74 7.12 -7.48 22.78
C ASN A 74 6.81 -6.82 24.14
N GLU A 75 6.20 -7.54 25.09
CA GLU A 75 6.04 -7.11 26.49
C GLU A 75 7.41 -6.94 27.18
N LEU A 76 8.32 -7.91 27.04
CA LEU A 76 9.68 -7.84 27.59
C LEU A 76 10.55 -6.75 26.96
N LEU A 77 10.51 -6.59 25.63
CA LEU A 77 11.33 -5.60 24.92
C LEU A 77 10.89 -4.15 25.22
N VAL A 78 9.63 -3.95 25.65
CA VAL A 78 9.20 -2.67 26.21
C VAL A 78 9.72 -2.49 27.64
N GLU A 79 9.69 -3.52 28.48
CA GLU A 79 10.23 -3.46 29.85
C GLU A 79 11.76 -3.25 29.89
N SER A 80 12.50 -3.79 28.91
CA SER A 80 13.96 -3.61 28.79
C SER A 80 14.41 -2.32 28.08
N GLU A 81 13.47 -1.53 27.56
CA GLU A 81 13.68 -0.40 26.65
C GLU A 81 14.43 -0.71 25.33
N ASP A 82 14.49 -1.96 24.88
CA ASP A 82 15.18 -2.32 23.62
C ASP A 82 14.34 -1.96 22.37
N VAL A 83 14.63 -0.79 21.81
CA VAL A 83 14.04 -0.25 20.59
C VAL A 83 14.47 -1.03 19.33
N GLU A 84 15.69 -1.58 19.28
CA GLU A 84 16.21 -2.23 18.08
C GLU A 84 15.67 -3.66 17.98
N GLY A 85 15.76 -4.45 19.06
CA GLY A 85 15.14 -5.77 19.14
C GLY A 85 13.62 -5.73 18.93
N LEU A 86 12.93 -4.72 19.47
CA LEU A 86 11.48 -4.54 19.24
C LEU A 86 11.17 -4.20 17.77
N ARG A 87 12.04 -3.41 17.12
CA ARG A 87 11.87 -3.07 15.70
C ARG A 87 12.07 -4.30 14.80
N GLU A 88 13.08 -5.12 15.04
CA GLU A 88 13.32 -6.35 14.28
C GLU A 88 12.18 -7.36 14.51
N SER A 89 11.78 -7.56 15.78
CA SER A 89 10.60 -8.35 16.18
C SER A 89 9.34 -7.98 15.37
N ILE A 90 9.00 -6.68 15.34
CA ILE A 90 7.81 -6.15 14.66
C ILE A 90 7.92 -6.20 13.12
N LEU A 91 9.12 -6.32 12.56
CA LEU A 91 9.34 -6.36 11.11
C LEU A 91 9.35 -7.79 10.56
N GLU A 92 9.97 -8.74 11.26
CA GLU A 92 10.05 -10.15 10.84
C GLU A 92 8.81 -10.96 11.24
N TYR A 93 8.18 -10.65 12.38
CA TYR A 93 7.03 -11.37 12.93
C TYR A 93 5.78 -10.48 12.94
N ASP A 94 4.68 -10.96 12.38
CA ASP A 94 3.45 -10.19 12.15
C ASP A 94 2.26 -10.62 13.02
N ASN A 95 2.32 -11.83 13.59
CA ASN A 95 1.23 -12.49 14.28
C ASN A 95 1.18 -12.10 15.77
N PHE A 96 0.65 -10.90 16.07
CA PHE A 96 0.39 -10.41 17.43
C PHE A 96 -0.67 -9.29 17.39
N ASP A 97 -1.21 -8.85 18.54
CA ASP A 97 -2.09 -7.68 18.57
C ASP A 97 -1.31 -6.36 18.36
N GLN A 98 -1.19 -5.98 17.09
CA GLN A 98 -0.58 -4.74 16.62
C GLN A 98 -1.29 -3.48 17.13
N LEU A 99 -2.54 -3.56 17.60
CA LEU A 99 -3.29 -2.42 18.12
C LEU A 99 -3.04 -2.23 19.62
N ALA A 100 -3.15 -3.30 20.41
CA ALA A 100 -2.89 -3.25 21.84
C ALA A 100 -1.45 -2.83 22.13
N LEU A 101 -0.47 -3.36 21.38
CA LEU A 101 0.93 -2.94 21.50
C LEU A 101 1.13 -1.47 21.15
N ALA A 102 0.48 -0.95 20.09
CA ALA A 102 0.57 0.46 19.72
C ALA A 102 -0.01 1.40 20.79
N GLN A 103 -1.11 1.02 21.44
CA GLN A 103 -1.72 1.79 22.54
C GLN A 103 -0.87 1.77 23.82
N LEU A 104 -0.15 0.67 24.07
CA LEU A 104 0.81 0.57 25.18
C LEU A 104 2.03 1.48 24.92
N LEU A 105 2.60 1.41 23.71
CA LEU A 105 3.74 2.22 23.28
C LEU A 105 3.43 3.72 23.18
N GLU A 106 2.19 4.12 22.84
CA GLU A 106 1.73 5.53 22.80
C GLU A 106 2.00 6.28 24.12
N ASN A 107 1.94 5.57 25.25
CA ASN A 107 2.12 6.15 26.59
C ASN A 107 3.58 6.09 27.09
N HIS A 108 4.52 5.52 26.33
CA HIS A 108 5.88 5.28 26.81
C HIS A 108 6.68 6.57 27.01
N ALA A 109 7.67 6.56 27.91
CA ALA A 109 8.51 7.73 28.19
C ALA A 109 9.49 8.05 27.03
N ARG A 110 9.96 7.03 26.32
CA ARG A 110 10.88 7.14 25.18
C ARG A 110 10.14 7.52 23.89
N LEU A 111 10.61 8.57 23.21
CA LEU A 111 10.07 9.01 21.90
C LEU A 111 10.20 7.91 20.83
N GLU A 112 11.26 7.10 20.89
CA GLU A 112 11.53 6.05 19.89
C GLU A 112 10.53 4.90 19.99
N MET A 113 10.06 4.56 21.20
CA MET A 113 8.98 3.60 21.41
C MET A 113 7.64 4.13 20.85
N ARG A 114 7.36 5.43 20.99
CA ARG A 114 6.18 6.05 20.32
C ARG A 114 6.33 6.11 18.81
N ARG A 115 7.56 6.27 18.29
CA ARG A 115 7.86 6.18 16.86
C ARG A 115 7.54 4.76 16.32
N LEU A 116 7.84 3.71 17.08
CA LEU A 116 7.41 2.35 16.77
C LEU A 116 5.87 2.21 16.84
N ALA A 117 5.19 2.85 17.80
CA ALA A 117 3.73 2.91 17.85
C ALA A 117 3.13 3.55 16.58
N ALA A 118 3.67 4.68 16.13
CA ALA A 118 3.25 5.35 14.90
C ALA A 118 3.46 4.45 13.66
N LEU A 119 4.54 3.68 13.60
CA LEU A 119 4.79 2.69 12.55
C LEU A 119 3.81 1.49 12.62
N LEU A 120 3.42 1.03 13.81
CA LEU A 120 2.37 0.01 13.99
C LEU A 120 1.00 0.54 13.55
N PHE A 121 0.61 1.75 13.97
CA PHE A 121 -0.62 2.39 13.50
C PHE A 121 -0.60 2.59 11.96
N LYS A 122 0.57 2.86 11.36
CA LYS A 122 0.75 2.92 9.91
C LYS A 122 0.56 1.56 9.22
N LYS A 123 1.19 0.48 9.74
CA LYS A 123 0.94 -0.91 9.28
C LYS A 123 -0.56 -1.26 9.33
N ASN A 124 -1.22 -0.93 10.44
CA ASN A 124 -2.64 -1.19 10.71
C ASN A 124 -3.60 -0.16 10.04
N ARG A 125 -3.11 0.67 9.10
CA ARG A 125 -3.86 1.68 8.35
C ARG A 125 -4.63 2.72 9.18
N LYS A 126 -4.31 2.89 10.47
CA LYS A 126 -4.96 3.86 11.38
C LYS A 126 -4.28 5.24 11.32
N PHE A 127 -4.16 5.77 10.09
CA PHE A 127 -3.37 6.96 9.79
C PHE A 127 -3.77 8.21 10.60
N LYS A 128 -5.05 8.38 10.98
CA LYS A 128 -5.49 9.47 11.86
C LYS A 128 -4.78 9.43 13.22
N GLN A 129 -4.77 8.26 13.87
CA GLN A 129 -4.13 8.06 15.18
C GLN A 129 -2.60 8.19 15.07
N ALA A 130 -2.00 7.68 13.98
CA ALA A 130 -0.57 7.86 13.71
C ALA A 130 -0.19 9.35 13.56
N ILE A 131 -0.97 10.13 12.79
CA ILE A 131 -0.72 11.57 12.59
C ILE A 131 -0.95 12.35 13.89
N GLU A 132 -1.99 12.04 14.67
CA GLU A 132 -2.23 12.68 15.97
C GLU A 132 -1.12 12.38 16.98
N LEU A 133 -0.59 11.16 17.02
CA LEU A 133 0.55 10.81 17.87
C LEU A 133 1.82 11.57 17.44
N SER A 134 2.19 11.51 16.17
CA SER A 134 3.37 12.23 15.65
C SER A 134 3.27 13.75 15.80
N LYS A 135 2.06 14.33 15.82
CA LYS A 135 1.82 15.73 16.18
C LYS A 135 2.12 16.03 17.66
N ARG A 136 1.74 15.15 18.60
CA ARG A 136 2.07 15.29 20.04
C ARG A 136 3.58 15.15 20.28
N ASP A 137 4.21 14.19 19.60
CA ASP A 137 5.65 13.90 19.73
C ASP A 137 6.54 14.88 18.95
N ARG A 138 5.96 15.85 18.24
CA ARG A 138 6.65 16.84 17.41
C ARG A 138 7.51 16.22 16.29
N GLN A 139 7.21 14.99 15.90
CA GLN A 139 8.01 14.20 14.97
C GLN A 139 7.43 14.25 13.56
N TYR A 140 7.69 15.38 12.89
CA TYR A 140 6.98 15.78 11.68
C TYR A 140 7.30 14.94 10.45
N GLN A 141 8.51 14.36 10.36
CA GLN A 141 8.90 13.47 9.25
C GLN A 141 7.99 12.24 9.17
N ASP A 142 7.76 11.56 10.30
CA ASP A 142 6.90 10.37 10.31
C ASP A 142 5.40 10.73 10.17
N ALA A 143 4.98 11.92 10.62
CA ALA A 143 3.64 12.44 10.34
C ALA A 143 3.41 12.63 8.82
N ILE A 144 4.41 13.16 8.12
CA ILE A 144 4.39 13.40 6.68
C ILE A 144 4.41 12.07 5.90
N ASP A 145 5.28 11.12 6.26
CA ASP A 145 5.29 9.78 5.68
C ASP A 145 3.97 9.03 5.92
N ALA A 146 3.40 9.12 7.12
CA ALA A 146 2.08 8.55 7.43
C ALA A 146 0.95 9.22 6.61
N ALA A 147 1.02 10.53 6.37
CA ALA A 147 0.05 11.24 5.54
C ALA A 147 0.15 10.86 4.05
N ARG A 148 1.37 10.72 3.51
CA ARG A 148 1.61 10.20 2.15
C ARG A 148 1.05 8.78 2.01
N ASP A 149 1.44 7.88 2.91
CA ASP A 149 1.06 6.47 2.86
C ASP A 149 -0.45 6.26 3.12
N SER A 150 -1.13 7.26 3.69
CA SER A 150 -2.59 7.23 3.89
C SER A 150 -3.40 7.35 2.60
N GLY A 151 -2.84 7.93 1.53
CA GLY A 151 -3.57 8.21 0.29
C GLY A 151 -4.72 9.22 0.39
N ASN A 152 -4.90 9.90 1.54
CA ASN A 152 -6.08 10.73 1.80
C ASN A 152 -5.77 12.23 1.76
N ALA A 153 -6.13 12.89 0.65
CA ALA A 153 -5.94 14.33 0.44
C ALA A 153 -6.51 15.23 1.56
N GLN A 154 -7.59 14.81 2.23
CA GLN A 154 -8.15 15.53 3.39
C GLN A 154 -7.19 15.53 4.59
N LEU A 155 -6.60 14.36 4.94
CA LEU A 155 -5.65 14.24 6.05
C LEU A 155 -4.37 15.03 5.78
N VAL A 156 -3.92 15.07 4.52
CA VAL A 156 -2.80 15.92 4.09
C VAL A 156 -3.16 17.40 4.25
N GLY A 157 -4.36 17.82 3.85
CA GLY A 157 -4.84 19.20 4.03
C GLY A 157 -4.92 19.63 5.51
N ASP A 158 -5.41 18.76 6.39
CA ASP A 158 -5.49 19.01 7.84
C ASP A 158 -4.10 18.95 8.53
N LEU A 159 -3.12 18.30 7.91
CA LEU A 159 -1.72 18.33 8.34
C LEU A 159 -1.00 19.60 7.88
N LEU A 160 -1.21 20.04 6.61
CA LEU A 160 -0.68 21.31 6.08
C LEU A 160 -1.22 22.51 6.87
N ARG A 161 -2.51 22.50 7.24
CA ARG A 161 -3.14 23.52 8.10
C ARG A 161 -2.51 23.58 9.48
N PHE A 162 -2.23 22.43 10.09
CA PHE A 162 -1.56 22.34 11.39
C PHE A 162 -0.13 22.90 11.33
N PHE A 163 0.67 22.54 10.32
CA PHE A 163 2.03 23.08 10.16
C PHE A 163 2.09 24.61 10.12
N LEU A 164 1.13 25.23 9.42
CA LEU A 164 1.09 26.68 9.26
C LEU A 164 0.35 27.42 10.38
N SER A 165 -0.52 26.75 11.15
CA SER A 165 -1.30 27.39 12.23
C SER A 165 -0.70 27.21 13.62
N ASP A 166 -0.15 26.02 13.90
CA ASP A 166 0.31 25.62 15.24
C ASP A 166 1.85 25.64 15.38
N LEU A 167 2.58 25.77 14.26
CA LEU A 167 4.05 25.74 14.23
C LEU A 167 4.71 26.95 13.56
N ASP A 168 4.10 27.52 12.52
CA ASP A 168 4.71 28.53 11.64
C ASP A 168 6.07 28.08 11.06
N ASP A 169 6.21 26.77 10.79
CA ASP A 169 7.42 26.17 10.20
C ASP A 169 7.25 25.99 8.67
N PRO A 170 7.85 26.87 7.85
CA PRO A 170 7.76 26.77 6.40
C PRO A 170 8.57 25.59 5.83
N ALA A 171 9.53 25.03 6.57
CA ALA A 171 10.29 23.86 6.12
C ALA A 171 9.43 22.59 6.24
N GLY A 172 8.69 22.41 7.34
CA GLY A 172 7.69 21.36 7.49
C GLY A 172 6.60 21.41 6.42
N PHE A 173 6.09 22.62 6.11
CA PHE A 173 5.14 22.84 5.01
C PHE A 173 5.72 22.43 3.64
N ALA A 174 6.92 22.89 3.29
CA ALA A 174 7.58 22.54 2.03
C ALA A 174 7.80 21.03 1.90
N ALA A 175 8.34 20.38 2.94
CA ALA A 175 8.58 18.94 2.96
C ALA A 175 7.27 18.15 2.71
N CYS A 176 6.17 18.57 3.36
CA CYS A 176 4.87 17.94 3.19
C CYS A 176 4.30 18.13 1.76
N LEU A 177 4.48 19.29 1.13
CA LEU A 177 4.10 19.51 -0.28
C LEU A 177 4.86 18.59 -1.25
N TYR A 178 6.18 18.44 -1.07
CA TYR A 178 7.01 17.59 -1.94
C TYR A 178 6.66 16.10 -1.80
N THR A 179 6.58 15.58 -0.57
CA THR A 179 6.34 14.15 -0.31
C THR A 179 4.93 13.71 -0.67
N CYS A 180 3.95 14.60 -0.50
CA CYS A 180 2.53 14.33 -0.77
C CYS A 180 2.08 14.88 -2.13
N TYR A 181 3.01 15.17 -3.05
CA TYR A 181 2.76 15.77 -4.37
C TYR A 181 1.49 15.27 -5.09
N PRO A 182 1.24 13.95 -5.27
CA PRO A 182 0.06 13.46 -6.00
C PRO A 182 -1.27 13.54 -5.21
N LEU A 183 -1.23 13.90 -3.92
CA LEU A 183 -2.38 13.97 -3.01
C LEU A 183 -2.77 15.41 -2.66
N VAL A 184 -1.81 16.34 -2.69
CA VAL A 184 -2.07 17.76 -2.48
C VAL A 184 -2.74 18.35 -3.71
N LYS A 185 -3.85 19.06 -3.52
CA LYS A 185 -4.43 19.89 -4.57
C LYS A 185 -3.74 21.27 -4.63
N PRO A 186 -3.42 21.80 -5.82
CA PRO A 186 -2.74 23.09 -5.93
C PRO A 186 -3.53 24.30 -5.40
N ASP A 187 -4.86 24.24 -5.42
CA ASP A 187 -5.75 25.30 -4.88
C ASP A 187 -5.55 25.50 -3.37
N VAL A 188 -5.58 24.41 -2.59
CA VAL A 188 -5.35 24.42 -1.14
C VAL A 188 -3.91 24.79 -0.80
N ALA A 189 -2.93 24.32 -1.58
CA ALA A 189 -1.52 24.68 -1.37
C ALA A 189 -1.28 26.20 -1.55
N LEU A 190 -1.84 26.78 -2.62
CA LEU A 190 -1.73 28.21 -2.91
C LEU A 190 -2.50 29.08 -1.91
N GLU A 191 -3.72 28.68 -1.52
CA GLU A 191 -4.49 29.39 -0.48
C GLU A 191 -3.69 29.50 0.82
N LEU A 192 -3.12 28.38 1.28
CA LEU A 192 -2.37 28.31 2.54
C LEU A 192 -1.05 29.08 2.45
N ALA A 193 -0.27 28.89 1.37
CA ALA A 193 0.99 29.59 1.17
C ALA A 193 0.79 31.12 1.07
N TRP A 194 -0.30 31.58 0.47
CA TRP A 194 -0.60 33.02 0.37
C TRP A 194 -1.04 33.61 1.72
N ARG A 195 -1.95 32.93 2.44
CA ARG A 195 -2.42 33.36 3.78
C ARG A 195 -1.28 33.52 4.79
N HIS A 196 -0.34 32.57 4.81
CA HIS A 196 0.78 32.54 5.75
C HIS A 196 2.06 33.20 5.21
N LYS A 197 2.02 33.77 3.99
CA LYS A 197 3.16 34.40 3.28
C LYS A 197 4.32 33.45 2.93
N CYS A 198 4.16 32.14 3.07
CA CYS A 198 5.17 31.11 2.75
C CYS A 198 5.29 30.81 1.24
N MET A 199 5.05 31.78 0.35
CA MET A 199 4.95 31.55 -1.10
C MET A 199 6.25 30.99 -1.69
N ASP A 200 7.42 31.48 -1.28
CA ASP A 200 8.73 31.04 -1.80
C ASP A 200 8.97 29.54 -1.61
N TYR A 201 8.46 28.98 -0.50
CA TYR A 201 8.52 27.56 -0.18
C TYR A 201 7.54 26.71 -1.02
N CYS A 202 6.47 27.31 -1.53
CA CYS A 202 5.51 26.66 -2.43
C CYS A 202 5.92 26.74 -3.91
N MET A 203 6.79 27.68 -4.30
CA MET A 203 7.18 27.90 -5.70
C MET A 203 7.73 26.65 -6.41
N PRO A 204 8.60 25.80 -5.81
CA PRO A 204 9.10 24.60 -6.49
C PRO A 204 8.00 23.55 -6.77
N TYR A 205 7.06 23.37 -5.82
CA TYR A 205 5.89 22.52 -6.02
C TYR A 205 5.03 23.05 -7.17
N LEU A 206 4.76 24.36 -7.19
CA LEU A 206 3.99 25.01 -8.25
C LEU A 206 4.66 24.88 -9.63
N ILE A 207 5.99 25.05 -9.73
CA ILE A 207 6.75 24.88 -10.97
C ILE A 207 6.60 23.46 -11.52
N GLN A 208 6.67 22.44 -10.65
CA GLN A 208 6.49 21.04 -11.06
C GLN A 208 5.05 20.75 -11.49
N VAL A 209 4.04 21.27 -10.78
CA VAL A 209 2.62 21.16 -11.18
C VAL A 209 2.38 21.83 -12.53
N VAL A 210 2.87 23.04 -12.75
CA VAL A 210 2.73 23.77 -14.02
C VAL A 210 3.38 23.01 -15.15
N ARG A 211 4.63 22.53 -14.96
CA ARG A 211 5.33 21.69 -15.95
C ARG A 211 4.57 20.41 -16.28
N GLU A 212 3.99 19.74 -15.28
CA GLU A 212 3.21 18.54 -15.51
C GLU A 212 1.90 18.85 -16.26
N VAL A 213 1.20 19.94 -15.91
CA VAL A 213 -0.01 20.37 -16.62
C VAL A 213 0.31 20.74 -18.07
N THR A 214 1.35 21.52 -18.36
CA THR A 214 1.74 21.83 -19.75
C THR A 214 2.14 20.57 -20.51
N THR A 215 2.96 19.68 -19.92
CA THR A 215 3.37 18.42 -20.58
C THR A 215 2.16 17.50 -20.85
N ARG A 216 1.14 17.51 -19.99
CA ARG A 216 -0.12 16.77 -20.20
C ARG A 216 -0.97 17.41 -21.29
N VAL A 217 -1.08 18.74 -21.36
CA VAL A 217 -1.78 19.48 -22.43
C VAL A 217 -1.08 19.26 -23.77
N ASP A 218 0.23 19.49 -23.84
CA ASP A 218 1.08 19.19 -25.00
C ASP A 218 0.94 17.75 -25.54
N ALA A 219 0.57 16.80 -24.67
CA ALA A 219 0.38 15.38 -25.00
C ALA A 219 -1.10 14.99 -25.24
N LEU A 220 -2.04 15.88 -24.95
CA LEU A 220 -3.45 15.80 -25.36
C LEU A 220 -3.60 16.47 -26.72
N ASP A 221 -3.10 17.69 -26.91
CA ASP A 221 -3.16 18.44 -28.17
C ASP A 221 -2.57 17.62 -29.33
N LYS A 222 -1.41 16.98 -29.12
CA LYS A 222 -0.81 16.07 -30.11
C LYS A 222 -1.66 14.83 -30.41
N LYS A 223 -2.48 14.36 -29.46
CA LYS A 223 -3.42 13.23 -29.67
C LYS A 223 -4.68 13.68 -30.41
N GLU A 224 -5.20 14.86 -30.08
CA GLU A 224 -6.29 15.51 -30.80
C GLU A 224 -5.87 15.70 -32.27
N GLU A 225 -4.71 16.32 -32.52
CA GLU A 225 -4.10 16.46 -33.85
C GLU A 225 -3.95 15.13 -34.60
N THR A 226 -3.49 14.05 -33.95
CA THR A 226 -3.40 12.74 -34.62
C THR A 226 -4.77 12.14 -34.93
N ARG A 227 -5.75 12.30 -34.03
CA ARG A 227 -7.11 11.80 -34.24
C ARG A 227 -7.79 12.55 -35.39
N GLU A 228 -7.64 13.87 -35.44
CA GLU A 228 -8.11 14.70 -36.55
C GLU A 228 -7.47 14.26 -37.87
N LYS A 229 -6.14 14.07 -37.91
CA LYS A 229 -5.43 13.59 -39.11
C LYS A 229 -5.74 12.15 -39.51
N GLU A 230 -6.26 11.33 -38.60
CA GLU A 230 -6.78 9.98 -38.90
C GLU A 230 -8.23 10.04 -39.40
N GLU A 231 -9.08 10.85 -38.77
CA GLU A 231 -10.43 11.13 -39.23
C GLU A 231 -10.44 11.79 -40.62
N GLU A 232 -9.54 12.72 -40.89
CA GLU A 232 -9.34 13.32 -42.22
C GLU A 232 -8.92 12.27 -43.24
N LYS A 233 -8.03 11.33 -42.90
CA LYS A 233 -7.65 10.21 -43.80
C LYS A 233 -8.80 9.25 -44.06
N GLN A 234 -9.67 9.02 -43.08
CA GLN A 234 -10.88 8.21 -43.27
C GLN A 234 -11.93 8.95 -44.12
N LYS A 235 -12.08 10.27 -43.95
CA LYS A 235 -12.98 11.12 -44.77
C LYS A 235 -12.46 11.38 -46.19
N SER A 236 -11.13 11.36 -46.38
CA SER A 236 -10.43 11.51 -47.67
C SER A 236 -10.07 10.18 -48.34
N ALA A 237 -10.73 9.10 -47.93
CA ALA A 237 -10.92 7.90 -48.76
C ALA A 237 -12.39 7.77 -49.22
N PRO A 238 -12.94 8.67 -50.06
CA PRO A 238 -14.26 8.44 -50.64
C PRO A 238 -14.22 7.25 -51.60
N ASN A 239 -15.26 6.44 -51.51
CA ASN A 239 -15.92 5.69 -52.59
C ASN A 239 -15.14 5.53 -53.92
N ASP A 240 -14.85 4.29 -54.29
CA ASP A 240 -14.26 3.89 -55.58
C ASP A 240 -15.24 4.19 -56.74
N TYR A 241 -15.22 5.46 -57.18
CA TYR A 241 -16.14 5.99 -58.18
C TYR A 241 -15.56 5.83 -59.58
N VAL A 242 -15.90 4.71 -60.23
CA VAL A 242 -15.66 4.48 -61.65
C VAL A 242 -16.55 5.43 -62.48
N PRO A 243 -15.99 6.42 -63.20
CA PRO A 243 -16.77 7.33 -64.03
C PRO A 243 -16.75 6.87 -65.49
N ASP A 244 -17.92 6.60 -66.07
CA ASP A 244 -18.12 6.83 -67.50
C ASP A 244 -19.53 7.34 -67.81
N TYR A 245 -19.66 8.02 -68.94
CA TYR A 245 -20.69 9.02 -69.21
C TYR A 245 -21.95 8.47 -69.90
N SER A 246 -23.11 8.88 -69.39
CA SER A 246 -24.22 9.33 -70.26
C SER A 246 -25.24 10.17 -69.48
N MET A 247 -25.65 11.32 -70.05
CA MET A 247 -26.65 12.24 -69.48
C MET A 247 -27.99 12.14 -70.23
N PRO A 248 -29.13 12.37 -69.55
CA PRO A 248 -30.48 12.31 -70.15
C PRO A 248 -30.86 13.65 -70.82
N PRO A 249 -31.97 13.73 -71.60
CA PRO A 249 -33.26 14.15 -71.00
C PRO A 249 -34.56 13.63 -71.67
N THR A 250 -35.71 14.07 -71.14
CA THR A 250 -37.11 13.98 -71.66
C THR A 250 -37.84 12.62 -71.54
N GLY A 251 -39.15 12.62 -71.23
CA GLY A 251 -39.92 11.35 -71.10
C GLY A 251 -41.40 11.36 -70.63
N VAL A 252 -41.88 12.35 -69.85
CA VAL A 252 -43.28 12.48 -69.32
C VAL A 252 -43.80 11.30 -68.42
N PRO A 253 -44.92 11.44 -67.66
CA PRO A 253 -45.08 10.76 -66.35
C PRO A 253 -46.15 9.64 -66.27
N LEU A 254 -46.18 8.95 -65.11
CA LEU A 254 -47.38 8.24 -64.60
C LEU A 254 -47.53 8.39 -63.06
N LEU A 255 -48.71 8.06 -62.54
CA LEU A 255 -49.25 8.45 -61.22
C LEU A 255 -48.94 7.44 -60.06
N PRO A 256 -49.32 7.72 -58.79
CA PRO A 256 -48.64 7.18 -57.60
C PRO A 256 -49.49 6.20 -56.76
N GLY A 257 -48.92 5.70 -55.63
CA GLY A 257 -49.71 5.34 -54.45
C GLY A 257 -49.25 4.13 -53.62
N MET A 258 -48.41 4.37 -52.60
CA MET A 258 -48.32 3.70 -51.28
C MET A 258 -47.15 4.39 -50.54
N GLY A 259 -47.18 4.82 -49.26
CA GLY A 259 -48.09 4.51 -48.15
C GLY A 259 -47.48 3.40 -47.28
N GLY A 260 -46.97 3.64 -46.07
CA GLY A 260 -46.83 4.89 -45.29
C GLY A 260 -45.95 4.71 -44.04
N LEU A 261 -45.89 5.71 -43.15
CA LEU A 261 -45.04 5.72 -41.93
C LEU A 261 -45.68 5.05 -40.70
N ALA A 262 -44.91 4.18 -40.01
CA ALA A 262 -44.97 3.90 -38.56
C ALA A 262 -43.65 3.20 -38.14
N LEU A 263 -42.94 3.44 -37.01
CA LEU A 263 -43.23 3.84 -35.62
C LEU A 263 -43.71 2.72 -34.65
N MET A 264 -42.75 1.91 -34.15
CA MET A 264 -42.51 1.55 -32.72
C MET A 264 -43.64 0.89 -31.85
N PRO A 265 -43.41 0.43 -30.57
CA PRO A 265 -42.23 -0.17 -29.92
C PRO A 265 -42.51 -1.58 -29.23
N PRO A 266 -42.35 -1.90 -27.90
CA PRO A 266 -41.53 -3.09 -27.50
C PRO A 266 -42.01 -4.01 -26.32
N SER A 267 -41.48 -5.26 -26.27
CA SER A 267 -41.29 -6.12 -25.06
C SER A 267 -40.54 -7.40 -25.48
N ALA A 268 -39.52 -7.98 -24.81
CA ALA A 268 -39.40 -8.47 -23.42
C ALA A 268 -40.31 -9.70 -23.13
N SER A 269 -39.85 -10.82 -22.51
CA SER A 269 -38.50 -11.23 -22.06
C SER A 269 -38.44 -12.71 -21.60
N SER A 270 -37.23 -13.21 -21.24
CA SER A 270 -36.91 -14.25 -20.22
C SER A 270 -36.58 -15.72 -20.59
N TYR A 271 -35.87 -16.37 -19.64
CA TYR A 271 -35.45 -17.79 -19.47
C TYR A 271 -34.21 -18.39 -20.17
N ALA A 272 -33.46 -19.17 -19.37
CA ALA A 272 -32.25 -19.99 -19.66
C ALA A 272 -31.94 -20.87 -18.41
N PRO A 273 -30.95 -21.81 -18.41
CA PRO A 273 -30.15 -22.38 -19.51
C PRO A 273 -30.59 -23.86 -19.77
N PRO A 274 -29.88 -25.02 -19.53
CA PRO A 274 -28.52 -25.33 -19.04
C PRO A 274 -27.59 -26.17 -19.97
N ASN A 275 -26.32 -26.20 -19.56
CA ASN A 275 -25.14 -27.03 -19.94
C ASN A 275 -25.23 -28.26 -20.88
N ALA A 276 -24.27 -28.35 -21.81
CA ALA A 276 -23.48 -29.57 -22.09
C ALA A 276 -22.07 -29.27 -22.68
N PHE A 277 -21.13 -30.17 -22.39
CA PHE A 277 -19.68 -30.22 -22.73
C PHE A 277 -19.22 -29.81 -24.15
N GLY A 278 -17.99 -29.28 -24.25
CA GLY A 278 -17.20 -29.23 -25.50
C GLY A 278 -15.79 -28.65 -25.30
N SER A 279 -14.72 -29.39 -25.65
CA SER A 279 -13.33 -29.03 -25.35
C SER A 279 -12.43 -28.94 -26.59
N SER A 280 -11.54 -27.94 -26.65
CA SER A 280 -10.37 -27.93 -27.55
C SER A 280 -9.22 -27.10 -26.95
N ALA A 281 -7.99 -27.43 -27.35
CA ALA A 281 -6.73 -26.90 -26.81
C ALA A 281 -5.98 -26.02 -27.84
N PRO A 282 -5.05 -25.14 -27.41
CA PRO A 282 -4.29 -24.29 -28.34
C PRO A 282 -3.17 -25.06 -29.06
N PRO A 283 -2.85 -24.74 -30.33
CA PRO A 283 -1.72 -25.29 -31.07
C PRO A 283 -0.38 -24.57 -30.74
N PRO A 284 0.79 -25.21 -30.95
CA PRO A 284 2.07 -24.71 -30.44
C PRO A 284 3.06 -24.18 -31.50
N MET A 285 4.08 -23.46 -31.01
CA MET A 285 5.49 -23.40 -31.45
C MET A 285 5.85 -23.56 -32.95
N MET A 286 6.51 -22.53 -33.50
CA MET A 286 7.57 -22.72 -34.51
C MET A 286 8.69 -21.68 -34.30
N ASN A 287 9.93 -22.04 -34.59
CA ASN A 287 11.14 -21.27 -34.24
C ASN A 287 11.93 -20.86 -35.49
N SER A 288 12.29 -19.58 -35.62
CA SER A 288 13.21 -19.12 -36.68
C SER A 288 13.95 -17.79 -36.37
N VAL A 289 15.22 -17.92 -35.98
CA VAL A 289 16.39 -17.15 -36.49
C VAL A 289 16.28 -15.61 -36.57
N SER A 290 16.99 -14.93 -35.67
CA SER A 290 17.44 -13.53 -35.84
C SER A 290 18.53 -13.41 -36.92
N PRO A 291 18.72 -12.23 -37.53
CA PRO A 291 19.96 -11.49 -37.22
C PRO A 291 19.85 -9.95 -37.24
N GLY A 292 20.74 -9.30 -36.46
CA GLY A 292 21.09 -7.87 -36.59
C GLY A 292 20.44 -6.93 -35.57
N GLY A 293 21.26 -6.15 -34.84
CA GLY A 293 20.75 -5.18 -33.87
C GLY A 293 21.73 -4.71 -32.78
N LEU A 294 22.84 -4.07 -33.19
CA LEU A 294 23.68 -3.14 -32.39
C LEU A 294 23.91 -3.45 -30.89
N ALA A 295 25.08 -4.02 -30.57
CA ALA A 295 25.57 -4.10 -29.19
C ALA A 295 25.90 -2.70 -28.62
N GLN A 296 25.57 -2.48 -27.34
CA GLN A 296 25.95 -1.27 -26.61
C GLN A 296 27.43 -1.28 -26.23
N GLN A 297 28.12 -0.15 -26.35
CA GLN A 297 29.49 0.07 -25.85
C GLN A 297 29.43 0.77 -24.48
N PRO A 298 30.10 0.25 -23.43
CA PRO A 298 30.25 0.96 -22.16
C PRO A 298 31.42 1.95 -22.21
N PHE A 299 31.22 3.17 -21.69
CA PHE A 299 32.30 4.15 -21.53
C PHE A 299 33.10 3.91 -20.23
N PRO A 300 34.45 3.78 -20.29
CA PRO A 300 35.34 3.96 -19.15
C PRO A 300 35.81 5.43 -19.01
N PRO A 301 36.37 5.83 -17.85
CA PRO A 301 36.50 7.25 -17.48
C PRO A 301 37.88 7.88 -17.77
N PHE A 302 37.86 9.21 -17.92
CA PHE A 302 38.93 10.16 -17.59
C PHE A 302 38.31 11.52 -17.23
#